data_AF-A0A508TMY2-F1
#
_entry.id   AF-A0A508TMY2-F1
#
_cell.length_a   1.000
_cell.length_b   1.000
_cell.length_c   1.000
_cell.angle_alpha   90.00
_cell.angle_beta   90.00
_cell.angle_gamma   90.00
#
_symmetry.space_group_name_H-M   'P 1'
#
loop_
_entity.id
_entity.type
_entity.pdbx_description
1 polymer ?
#
loop_
_entity_poly.entity_id
_entity_poly.type
_entity_poly.pdbx_seq_one_letter_code
_entity_poly.pdbx_strand_id
1 'polypeptide(L)'
;MRRAITLLSASMIALSAGAASAQNAKPRNLILFVPDGLRGGIVTAETAPAMAEIRDKGVNFKNSHSLFPTFTMANSSALSTGHYLGDTGTFSNTIYTGYSSAPAGDTVVPFIENDAVLADVDDHFNGD
;
A
#
# COMPACT_ATOMS: atom_id res chain seq x y z
N MET A 1 32.94 -18.61 -52.17
CA MET A 1 33.24 -17.80 -50.96
C MET A 1 32.17 -16.75 -50.69
N ARG A 2 31.86 -15.84 -51.63
CA ARG A 2 30.85 -14.77 -51.42
C ARG A 2 29.47 -15.27 -50.97
N ARG A 3 28.95 -16.34 -51.58
CA ARG A 3 27.64 -16.95 -51.24
C ARG A 3 27.58 -17.60 -49.84
N ALA A 4 28.68 -18.21 -49.40
CA ALA A 4 28.77 -18.82 -48.08
C ALA A 4 28.77 -17.75 -46.98
N ILE A 5 29.45 -16.63 -47.22
CA ILE A 5 29.48 -15.48 -46.30
C ILE A 5 28.09 -14.83 -46.22
N THR A 6 27.38 -14.68 -47.34
CA THR A 6 26.02 -14.09 -47.33
C THR A 6 25.02 -14.95 -46.57
N LEU A 7 25.09 -16.28 -46.73
CA LEU A 7 24.22 -17.21 -46.01
C LEU A 7 24.50 -17.21 -44.50
N LEU A 8 25.77 -17.13 -44.10
CA LEU A 8 26.18 -17.08 -42.69
C LEU A 8 25.78 -15.76 -42.01
N SER A 9 25.89 -14.64 -42.74
CA SER A 9 25.42 -13.34 -42.26
C SER A 9 23.90 -13.29 -42.13
N ALA A 10 23.16 -13.86 -43.09
CA ALA A 10 21.71 -13.96 -43.03
C ALA A 10 21.23 -14.85 -41.87
N SER A 11 21.92 -15.95 -41.59
CA SER A 11 21.60 -16.81 -40.44
C SER A 11 21.88 -16.14 -39.10
N MET A 12 22.98 -15.36 -38.98
CA MET A 12 23.26 -14.59 -37.76
C MET A 12 22.22 -13.50 -37.51
N ILE A 13 21.76 -12.81 -38.56
CA ILE A 13 20.70 -11.79 -38.45
C ILE A 13 19.38 -12.43 -38.02
N ALA A 14 19.00 -13.56 -38.62
CA ALA A 14 17.79 -14.31 -38.25
C ALA A 14 17.85 -14.86 -36.81
N LEU A 15 19.04 -15.25 -36.32
CA LEU A 15 19.22 -15.74 -34.96
C LEU A 15 19.19 -14.60 -33.92
N SER A 16 19.61 -13.39 -34.30
CA SER A 16 19.53 -12.20 -33.44
C SER A 16 18.13 -11.58 -33.32
N ALA A 17 17.23 -11.85 -34.28
CA ALA A 17 15.87 -11.31 -34.28
C ALA A 17 14.90 -12.06 -33.33
N GLY A 18 15.28 -13.23 -32.80
CA GLY A 18 14.43 -14.06 -31.94
C GLY A 18 14.52 -13.79 -30.43
N ALA A 19 15.45 -12.94 -29.98
CA ALA A 19 15.82 -12.85 -28.55
C ALA A 19 15.29 -11.62 -27.80
N ALA A 20 14.39 -10.83 -28.40
CA ALA A 20 13.75 -9.71 -27.71
C ALA A 20 12.24 -9.72 -27.95
N SER A 21 11.59 -10.83 -27.59
CA SER A 21 10.20 -10.74 -27.16
C SER A 21 10.20 -9.88 -25.91
N ALA A 22 9.76 -8.63 -26.02
CA ALA A 22 9.37 -7.85 -24.86
C ALA A 22 8.28 -8.66 -24.16
N GLN A 23 8.67 -9.37 -23.10
CA GLN A 23 7.79 -10.18 -22.31
C GLN A 23 6.71 -9.23 -21.78
N ASN A 24 5.55 -9.22 -22.43
CA ASN A 24 4.39 -8.41 -22.03
C ASN A 24 4.27 -8.58 -20.52
N ALA A 25 4.50 -7.49 -19.78
CA ALA A 25 4.61 -7.56 -18.33
C ALA A 25 3.30 -8.16 -17.82
N LYS A 26 3.34 -9.41 -17.37
CA LYS A 26 2.18 -10.11 -16.84
C LYS A 26 1.57 -9.18 -15.77
N PRO A 27 0.26 -8.92 -15.79
CA PRO A 27 -0.37 -8.05 -14.80
C PRO A 27 0.05 -8.46 -13.39
N ARG A 28 0.65 -7.53 -12.64
CA ARG A 28 1.07 -7.74 -11.25
C ARG A 28 -0.02 -7.20 -10.33
N ASN A 29 -1.07 -7.99 -10.16
CA ASN A 29 -2.17 -7.62 -9.28
C ASN A 29 -1.71 -7.74 -7.82
N LEU A 30 -1.95 -6.71 -7.02
CA LEU A 30 -1.66 -6.66 -5.59
C LEU A 30 -2.98 -6.45 -4.83
N ILE A 31 -3.21 -7.23 -3.78
CA ILE A 31 -4.27 -6.98 -2.80
C ILE A 31 -3.57 -6.69 -1.47
N LEU A 32 -3.71 -5.47 -0.99
CA LEU A 32 -3.31 -5.10 0.37
C LEU A 32 -4.56 -5.21 1.26
N PHE A 33 -4.58 -6.22 2.12
CA PHE A 33 -5.67 -6.42 3.08
C PHE A 33 -5.19 -6.08 4.49
N VAL A 34 -5.86 -5.13 5.14
CA VAL A 34 -5.50 -4.63 6.47
C VAL A 34 -6.71 -4.80 7.41
N PRO A 35 -6.73 -5.83 8.25
CA PRO A 35 -7.75 -5.97 9.29
C PRO A 35 -7.43 -5.04 10.46
N ASP A 36 -8.29 -4.04 10.71
CA ASP A 36 -8.08 -3.06 11.77
C ASP A 36 -8.02 -3.72 13.17
N GLY A 37 -7.07 -3.29 14.00
CA GLY A 37 -6.89 -3.77 15.36
C GLY A 37 -6.49 -5.24 15.52
N LEU A 38 -6.18 -5.96 14.44
CA LEU A 38 -5.83 -7.39 14.52
C LEU A 38 -4.45 -7.60 15.16
N ARG A 39 -4.44 -8.19 16.36
CA ARG A 39 -3.20 -8.54 17.06
C ARG A 39 -2.67 -9.89 16.56
N GLY A 40 -1.38 -9.97 16.19
CA GLY A 40 -0.80 -11.21 15.66
C GLY A 40 -0.93 -12.42 16.60
N GLY A 41 -0.89 -12.20 17.92
CA GLY A 41 -1.03 -13.27 18.93
C GLY A 41 -2.41 -13.94 18.98
N ILE A 42 -3.45 -13.32 18.43
CA ILE A 42 -4.80 -13.91 18.38
C ILE A 42 -5.09 -14.65 17.07
N VAL A 43 -4.10 -14.79 16.18
CA VAL A 43 -4.26 -15.53 14.91
C VAL A 43 -3.81 -16.98 15.10
N THR A 44 -4.77 -17.86 15.38
CA THR A 44 -4.57 -19.31 15.50
C THR A 44 -5.49 -20.07 14.54
N ALA A 45 -5.31 -21.39 14.43
CA ALA A 45 -6.19 -22.23 13.60
C ALA A 45 -7.65 -22.23 14.12
N GLU A 46 -7.84 -21.96 15.40
CA GLU A 46 -9.14 -21.94 16.07
C GLU A 46 -9.82 -20.57 15.95
N THR A 47 -9.08 -19.48 16.12
CA THR A 47 -9.63 -18.11 16.19
C THR A 47 -9.72 -17.43 14.82
N ALA A 48 -8.80 -17.72 13.91
CA ALA A 48 -8.70 -17.09 12.59
C ALA A 48 -8.12 -18.07 11.56
N PRO A 49 -8.83 -19.18 11.24
CA PRO A 49 -8.30 -20.29 10.45
C PRO A 49 -7.73 -19.87 9.09
N ALA A 50 -8.45 -19.02 8.34
CA ALA A 50 -7.99 -18.55 7.03
C ALA A 50 -6.73 -17.69 7.12
N MET A 51 -6.62 -16.83 8.15
CA MET A 51 -5.44 -15.99 8.34
C MET A 51 -4.23 -16.79 8.82
N ALA A 52 -4.46 -17.80 9.68
CA ALA A 52 -3.42 -18.74 10.10
C ALA A 52 -2.89 -19.56 8.90
N GLU A 53 -3.77 -20.02 8.01
CA GLU A 53 -3.38 -20.72 6.80
C GLU A 53 -2.53 -19.84 5.87
N ILE A 54 -2.94 -18.59 5.63
CA ILE A 54 -2.17 -17.62 4.83
C ILE A 54 -0.79 -17.38 5.45
N ARG A 55 -0.72 -17.19 6.78
CA ARG A 55 0.54 -17.00 7.51
C ARG A 55 1.48 -18.20 7.35
N ASP A 56 0.95 -19.41 7.49
CA ASP A 56 1.74 -20.64 7.56
C ASP A 56 2.17 -21.15 6.17
N LYS A 57 1.38 -20.87 5.13
CA LYS A 57 1.72 -21.18 3.73
C LYS A 57 2.48 -20.06 3.02
N GLY A 58 2.48 -18.86 3.59
CA GLY A 58 3.09 -17.65 3.03
C GLY A 58 4.36 -17.22 3.75
N VAL A 59 4.60 -15.91 3.75
CA VAL A 59 5.70 -15.28 4.48
C VAL A 59 5.14 -14.56 5.71
N ASN A 60 5.76 -14.78 6.87
CA ASN A 60 5.32 -14.22 8.14
C ASN A 60 6.43 -13.38 8.81
N PHE A 61 6.17 -12.08 8.99
CA PHE A 61 7.04 -11.17 9.73
C PHE A 61 6.70 -11.17 11.22
N LYS A 62 7.36 -12.06 11.98
CA LYS A 62 7.10 -12.30 13.42
C LYS A 62 7.36 -11.09 14.34
N ASN A 63 8.11 -10.10 13.88
CA ASN A 63 8.50 -8.91 14.66
C ASN A 63 8.12 -7.62 13.92
N SER A 64 6.94 -7.59 13.31
CA SER A 64 6.35 -6.39 12.74
C SER A 64 5.80 -5.50 13.85
N HIS A 65 5.99 -4.19 13.72
CA HIS A 65 5.54 -3.19 14.70
C HIS A 65 4.81 -2.07 13.98
N SER A 66 3.73 -1.60 14.58
CA SER A 66 3.03 -0.37 14.17
C SER A 66 3.90 0.86 14.43
N LEU A 67 3.61 1.94 13.72
CA LEU A 67 4.10 3.26 14.11
C LEU A 67 3.41 3.73 15.40
N PHE A 68 4.08 4.65 16.09
CA PHE A 68 3.50 5.38 17.20
C PHE A 68 3.02 6.77 16.72
N PRO A 69 1.80 7.20 17.09
CA PRO A 69 0.78 6.46 17.85
C PRO A 69 0.11 5.35 17.02
N THR A 70 -0.41 4.33 17.71
CA THR A 70 -1.06 3.17 17.09
C THR A 70 -2.52 3.44 16.72
N PHE A 71 -2.76 4.55 16.02
CA PHE A 71 -4.08 4.92 15.49
C PHE A 71 -4.25 4.48 14.03
N THR A 72 -5.51 4.27 13.64
CA THR A 72 -5.90 3.74 12.32
C THR A 72 -5.34 4.60 11.18
N MET A 73 -5.62 5.91 11.17
CA MET A 73 -5.19 6.81 10.10
C MET A 73 -3.68 7.00 10.06
N ALA A 74 -3.04 7.13 11.23
CA ALA A 74 -1.60 7.26 11.31
C ALA A 74 -0.88 6.06 10.67
N ASN A 75 -1.28 4.83 11.01
CA ASN A 75 -0.68 3.62 10.45
C ASN A 75 -1.09 3.35 9.00
N SER A 76 -2.31 3.70 8.61
CA SER A 76 -2.78 3.60 7.21
C SER A 76 -1.95 4.49 6.29
N SER A 77 -1.62 5.70 6.73
CA SER A 77 -0.76 6.63 5.96
C SER A 77 0.63 6.04 5.70
N ALA A 78 1.22 5.39 6.71
CA ALA A 78 2.52 4.75 6.60
C ALA A 78 2.50 3.49 5.73
N LEU A 79 1.45 2.68 5.80
CA LEU A 79 1.26 1.51 4.92
C LEU A 79 1.10 1.93 3.45
N SER A 80 0.47 3.08 3.21
CA SER A 80 0.19 3.58 1.85
C SER A 80 1.38 4.27 1.20
N THR A 81 2.25 4.91 2.00
CA THR A 81 3.34 5.77 1.50
C THR A 81 4.73 5.22 1.78
N GLY A 82 4.88 4.37 2.79
CA GLY A 82 6.19 3.94 3.30
C GLY A 82 6.94 5.02 4.09
N HIS A 83 6.32 6.17 4.39
CA HIS A 83 6.94 7.26 5.13
C HIS A 83 6.49 7.32 6.61
N TYR A 84 7.26 8.02 7.43
CA TYR A 84 6.89 8.32 8.82
C TYR A 84 5.88 9.47 8.89
N LEU A 85 5.23 9.62 10.06
CA LEU A 85 4.15 10.59 10.24
C LEU A 85 4.58 12.05 10.03
N GLY A 86 5.86 12.36 10.22
CA GLY A 86 6.41 13.68 9.92
C GLY A 86 6.32 14.05 8.44
N ASP A 87 6.40 13.07 7.55
CA ASP A 87 6.29 13.26 6.10
C ASP A 87 4.83 13.15 5.64
N THR A 88 4.01 12.30 6.28
CA THR A 88 2.61 12.10 5.88
C THR A 88 1.65 13.14 6.47
N GLY A 89 2.05 13.86 7.52
CA GLY A 89 1.21 14.80 8.26
C GLY A 89 0.05 14.15 9.03
N THR A 90 -0.14 12.84 8.92
CA THR A 90 -1.28 12.11 9.49
C THR A 90 -0.91 11.58 10.88
N PHE A 91 -0.93 12.44 11.89
CA PHE A 91 -0.45 12.08 13.23
C PHE A 91 -1.46 11.30 14.10
N SER A 92 -2.75 11.33 13.77
CA SER A 92 -3.84 10.78 14.58
C SER A 92 -5.12 10.62 13.76
N ASN A 93 -6.14 9.95 14.28
CA ASN A 93 -7.50 9.96 13.71
C ASN A 93 -8.23 11.30 13.98
N THR A 94 -7.73 12.07 14.94
CA THR A 94 -8.21 13.42 15.24
C THR A 94 -7.01 14.29 15.54
N ILE A 95 -6.90 15.42 14.85
CA ILE A 95 -5.81 16.38 15.02
C ILE A 95 -6.36 17.71 15.51
N TYR A 96 -5.52 18.50 16.18
CA TYR A 96 -5.86 19.87 16.53
C TYR A 96 -5.52 20.78 15.35
N THR A 97 -6.54 21.32 14.71
CA THR A 97 -6.43 22.19 13.53
C THR A 97 -6.36 23.68 13.91
N GLY A 98 -6.23 24.06 15.18
CA GLY A 98 -6.24 25.47 15.57
C GLY A 98 -7.63 26.13 15.59
N TYR A 99 -8.66 25.45 15.09
CA TYR A 99 -10.07 25.83 15.17
C TYR A 99 -10.94 24.58 15.37
N SER A 100 -12.25 24.77 15.59
CA SER A 100 -13.19 23.65 15.71
C SER A 100 -13.87 23.38 14.38
N SER A 101 -13.53 22.26 13.74
CA SER A 101 -14.35 21.69 12.65
C SER A 101 -15.69 21.25 13.20
N ALA A 102 -16.75 21.42 12.40
CA ALA A 102 -18.04 20.85 12.74
C ALA A 102 -17.94 19.30 12.83
N PRO A 103 -18.62 18.65 13.78
CA PRO A 103 -18.75 17.20 13.77
C PRO A 103 -19.49 16.74 12.51
N ALA A 104 -19.16 15.55 12.00
CA ALA A 104 -19.82 14.95 10.85
C ALA A 104 -20.12 13.47 11.09
N GLY A 105 -21.25 13.00 10.57
CA GLY A 105 -21.80 11.66 10.86
C GLY A 105 -22.42 11.56 12.25
N ASP A 106 -22.57 10.33 12.76
CA ASP A 106 -23.21 10.04 14.06
C ASP A 106 -22.22 10.16 15.25
N THR A 107 -21.24 11.05 15.15
CA THR A 107 -20.17 11.25 16.14
C THR A 107 -20.01 12.73 16.47
N VAL A 108 -19.69 13.01 17.73
CA VAL A 108 -19.34 14.36 18.21
C VAL A 108 -17.85 14.69 18.03
N VAL A 109 -17.06 13.69 17.63
CA VAL A 109 -15.62 13.82 17.39
C VAL A 109 -15.37 13.99 15.90
N PRO A 110 -14.68 15.07 15.45
CA PRO A 110 -14.35 15.30 14.05
C PRO A 110 -13.18 14.41 13.62
N PHE A 111 -13.50 13.17 13.24
CA PHE A 111 -12.53 12.22 12.70
C PHE A 111 -12.04 12.64 11.32
N ILE A 112 -10.73 12.58 11.07
CA ILE A 112 -10.15 12.87 9.75
C ILE A 112 -10.40 11.74 8.73
N GLU A 113 -11.04 10.65 9.15
CA GLU A 113 -11.62 9.63 8.27
C GLU A 113 -12.89 10.11 7.54
N ASN A 114 -13.50 11.22 7.98
CA ASN A 114 -14.76 11.70 7.44
C ASN A 114 -14.52 12.75 6.35
N ASP A 115 -15.02 12.49 5.14
CA ASP A 115 -14.88 13.40 3.98
C ASP A 115 -15.38 14.82 4.24
N ALA A 116 -16.43 15.00 5.05
CA ALA A 116 -16.94 16.34 5.38
C ALA A 116 -16.03 17.09 6.36
N VAL A 117 -15.38 16.38 7.30
CA VAL A 117 -14.37 16.98 8.19
C VAL A 117 -13.13 17.34 7.38
N LEU A 118 -12.69 16.45 6.48
CA LEU A 118 -11.56 16.73 5.60
C LEU A 118 -11.83 17.94 4.71
N ALA A 119 -13.03 18.05 4.12
CA ALA A 119 -13.42 19.19 3.30
C ALA A 119 -13.43 20.51 4.09
N ASP A 120 -13.95 20.52 5.32
CA ASP A 120 -13.93 21.72 6.18
C ASP A 120 -12.51 22.18 6.49
N VAL A 121 -11.61 21.22 6.78
CA VAL A 121 -10.19 21.50 7.03
C VAL A 121 -9.49 22.00 5.78
N ASP A 122 -9.73 21.38 4.63
CA ASP A 122 -9.17 21.78 3.34
C ASP A 122 -9.60 23.21 2.97
N ASP A 123 -10.90 23.51 3.12
CA ASP A 123 -11.46 24.84 2.88
C ASP A 123 -10.88 25.90 3.84
N HIS A 124 -10.67 25.56 5.11
CA HIS A 124 -10.10 26.49 6.10
C HIS A 124 -8.65 26.87 5.79
N PHE A 125 -7.85 25.91 5.33
CA PHE A 125 -6.43 26.10 5.04
C PHE A 125 -6.13 26.40 3.57
N ASN A 126 -7.15 26.46 2.71
CA ASN A 126 -7.03 26.66 1.26
C ASN A 126 -6.21 25.56 0.55
N GLY A 127 -6.27 24.33 1.06
CA GLY A 127 -5.57 23.17 0.50
C GLY A 127 -4.05 23.11 0.73
N ASP A 128 -3.53 23.93 1.66
CA ASP A 128 -2.14 23.89 2.14
C ASP A 128 -1.91 22.91 3.31
#